data_AF-A3DCJ1-F1
#
_entry.id   AF-A3DCJ1-F1
#
_cell.length_a   1.000
_cell.length_b   1.000
_cell.length_c   1.000
_cell.angle_alpha   90.00
_cell.angle_beta   90.00
_cell.angle_gamma   90.00
#
_symmetry.space_group_name_H-M   'P 1'
#
loop_
_entity.id
_entity.type
_entity.pdbx_description
1 polymer ?
#
loop_
_entity_poly.entity_id
_entity_poly.type
_entity_poly.pdbx_seq_one_letter_code
_entity_poly.pdbx_strand_id
1 'polypeptide(L)'
;MYDARNNNNFDQFISSFYTADMLSQEDIEALKLGFYSERIEYTIEPLERVYGKLIAEFTYKEISKIRFNNNRFALSVYEVTTVLLKTNSGWKILTLDYSQSSPLTFPQDVVTAFYDARNTRDFDTYINCFYFADLLSESDLESLKYPYFTDTPYTIKSEIEPISLSVTDSNNVTFKYYEIETITAEKSKLLRKNEVTVNLKKKNDEWKIVSFDFGTSEITILERY
;
A
#
# COMPACT_ATOMS: atom_id res chain seq x y z
N MET A 1 17.21 6.90 11.50
CA MET A 1 15.96 7.68 11.47
C MET A 1 14.72 6.81 11.21
N TYR A 2 14.50 6.25 10.01
CA TYR A 2 13.25 5.52 9.72
C TYR A 2 13.05 4.25 10.54
N ASP A 3 14.09 3.45 10.77
CA ASP A 3 13.99 2.30 11.69
C ASP A 3 13.57 2.74 13.10
N ALA A 4 14.05 3.90 13.56
CA ALA A 4 13.67 4.44 14.85
C ALA A 4 12.19 4.88 14.88
N ARG A 5 11.68 5.49 13.79
CA ARG A 5 10.25 5.79 13.61
C ARG A 5 9.40 4.52 13.65
N ASN A 6 9.75 3.52 12.84
CA ASN A 6 9.00 2.26 12.75
C ASN A 6 9.00 1.46 14.07
N ASN A 7 10.03 1.62 14.91
CA ASN A 7 10.14 0.95 16.21
C ASN A 7 9.72 1.83 17.39
N ASN A 8 9.09 3.00 17.16
CA ASN A 8 8.71 3.94 18.21
C ASN A 8 9.88 4.30 19.17
N ASN A 9 11.10 4.43 18.65
CA ASN A 9 12.29 4.76 19.43
C ASN A 9 12.67 6.24 19.23
N PHE A 10 12.09 7.12 20.06
CA PHE A 10 12.30 8.56 19.94
C PHE A 10 13.77 8.96 20.11
N ASP A 11 14.48 8.38 21.08
CA ASP A 11 15.87 8.76 21.37
C ASP A 11 16.81 8.44 20.19
N GLN A 12 16.60 7.28 19.55
CA GLN A 12 17.33 6.92 18.33
C GLN A 12 16.90 7.78 17.12
N PHE A 13 15.63 8.19 17.07
CA PHE A 13 15.13 9.08 16.03
C PHE A 13 15.80 10.46 16.14
N ILE A 14 15.70 11.11 17.31
CA ILE A 14 16.21 12.47 17.50
C ILE A 14 17.73 12.53 17.40
N SER A 15 18.45 11.52 17.93
CA SER A 15 19.92 11.44 17.82
C SER A 15 20.44 11.25 16.38
N SER A 16 19.56 10.88 15.44
CA SER A 16 19.91 10.84 14.01
C SER A 16 20.15 12.24 13.44
N PHE A 17 19.66 13.32 14.07
CA PHE A 17 19.77 14.69 13.58
C PHE A 17 20.96 15.43 14.21
N TYR A 18 21.65 16.23 13.41
CA TYR A 18 22.77 17.06 13.87
C TYR A 18 22.30 18.18 14.79
N THR A 19 21.17 18.82 14.44
CA THR A 19 20.60 19.95 15.20
C THR A 19 19.95 19.53 16.51
N ALA A 20 19.70 18.23 16.72
CA ALA A 20 19.13 17.72 17.97
C ALA A 20 19.98 18.05 19.20
N ASP A 21 21.31 18.11 19.04
CA ASP A 21 22.23 18.45 20.13
C ASP A 21 22.06 19.91 20.62
N MET A 22 21.32 20.74 19.88
CA MET A 22 21.09 22.16 20.17
C MET A 22 19.68 22.44 20.72
N LEU A 23 18.81 21.42 20.80
CA LEU A 23 17.44 21.59 21.28
C LEU A 23 17.39 21.71 22.80
N SER A 24 16.46 22.51 23.30
CA SER A 24 16.16 22.56 24.74
C SER A 24 15.42 21.28 25.17
N GLN A 25 15.44 20.96 26.47
CA GLN A 25 14.66 19.83 27.00
C GLN A 25 13.15 20.01 26.77
N GLU A 26 12.65 21.24 26.80
CA GLU A 26 11.24 21.55 26.52
C GLU A 26 10.88 21.21 25.06
N ASP A 27 11.73 21.59 24.10
CA ASP A 27 11.52 21.26 22.69
C ASP A 27 11.58 19.75 22.43
N ILE A 28 12.50 19.04 23.09
CA ILE A 28 12.62 17.59 22.98
C ILE A 28 11.35 16.89 23.46
N GLU A 29 10.79 17.30 24.60
CA GLU A 29 9.55 16.73 25.12
C GLU A 29 8.33 17.08 24.23
N ALA A 30 8.29 18.28 23.65
CA ALA A 30 7.25 18.64 22.68
C ALA A 30 7.30 17.77 21.41
N LEU A 31 8.50 17.54 20.86
CA LEU A 31 8.69 16.66 19.69
C LEU A 31 8.31 15.21 20.00
N LYS A 32 8.58 14.74 21.22
CA LYS A 32 8.27 13.39 21.69
C LYS A 32 6.77 13.11 21.67
N LEU A 33 5.95 14.07 22.10
CA LEU A 33 4.49 13.98 22.03
C LEU A 33 3.99 13.81 20.58
N GLY A 34 4.55 14.59 19.65
CA GLY A 34 4.24 14.47 18.22
C GLY A 34 4.64 13.09 17.67
N PHE A 35 5.87 12.66 17.93
CA PHE A 35 6.43 11.39 17.45
C PHE A 35 5.58 10.17 17.83
N TYR A 36 5.13 10.07 19.08
CA TYR A 36 4.33 8.93 19.54
C TYR A 36 2.86 8.94 19.09
N SER A 37 2.39 10.05 18.53
CA SER A 37 1.02 10.16 18.01
C SER A 37 0.89 9.67 16.57
N GLU A 38 2.00 9.61 15.82
CA GLU A 38 2.01 9.17 14.42
C GLU A 38 1.78 7.65 14.31
N ARG A 39 0.89 7.24 13.40
CA ARG A 39 0.66 5.84 13.03
C ARG A 39 1.04 5.60 11.57
N ILE A 40 2.29 5.94 11.25
CA ILE A 40 2.86 5.86 9.91
C ILE A 40 4.04 4.90 9.95
N GLU A 41 4.05 3.94 9.04
CA GLU A 41 5.20 3.06 8.83
C GLU A 41 5.94 3.53 7.58
N TYR A 42 7.26 3.63 7.66
CA TYR A 42 8.09 4.19 6.63
C TYR A 42 8.96 3.12 5.97
N THR A 43 9.22 3.26 4.68
CA THR A 43 10.22 2.49 3.91
C THR A 43 10.96 3.46 2.99
N ILE A 44 12.18 3.11 2.61
CA ILE A 44 12.98 3.93 1.67
C ILE A 44 13.35 3.13 0.43
N GLU A 45 13.27 3.78 -0.73
CA GLU A 45 13.76 3.28 -2.02
C GLU A 45 14.93 4.19 -2.47
N PRO A 46 16.20 3.74 -2.34
CA PRO A 46 17.36 4.54 -2.73
C PRO A 46 17.34 4.91 -4.21
N LEU A 47 17.66 6.17 -4.55
CA LEU A 47 17.79 6.63 -5.94
C LEU A 47 19.24 6.93 -6.31
N GLU A 48 19.89 7.82 -5.55
CA GLU A 48 21.25 8.26 -5.82
C GLU A 48 22.02 8.54 -4.52
N ARG A 49 23.36 8.38 -4.57
CA ARG A 49 24.23 8.74 -3.46
C ARG A 49 25.52 9.38 -3.93
N VAL A 50 25.83 10.55 -3.35
CA VAL A 50 27.10 11.26 -3.52
C VAL A 50 27.86 11.25 -2.20
N TYR A 51 29.10 10.75 -2.23
CA TYR A 51 29.95 10.66 -1.03
C TYR A 51 31.02 11.75 -1.03
N GLY A 52 31.02 12.57 0.01
CA GLY A 52 32.18 13.38 0.41
C GLY A 52 32.82 12.87 1.70
N LYS A 53 33.98 13.44 2.06
CA LYS A 53 34.72 13.06 3.28
C LYS A 53 34.08 13.60 4.57
N LEU A 54 33.40 14.75 4.48
CA LEU A 54 32.78 15.46 5.60
C LEU A 54 31.26 15.57 5.44
N ILE A 55 30.80 15.79 4.22
CA ILE A 55 29.40 15.92 3.84
C ILE A 55 29.08 14.85 2.80
N ALA A 56 27.91 14.25 2.88
CA ALA A 56 27.38 13.33 1.87
C ALA A 56 25.94 13.68 1.56
N GLU A 57 25.51 13.40 0.34
CA GLU A 57 24.14 13.62 -0.12
C GLU A 57 23.54 12.28 -0.55
N PHE A 58 22.28 12.08 -0.19
CA PHE A 58 21.55 10.86 -0.46
C PHE A 58 20.12 11.19 -0.86
N THR A 59 19.76 10.82 -2.09
CA THR A 59 18.42 11.01 -2.64
C THR A 59 17.71 9.67 -2.71
N TYR A 60 16.48 9.62 -2.22
CA TYR A 60 15.67 8.40 -2.11
C TYR A 60 14.19 8.75 -2.16
N LYS A 61 13.34 7.75 -2.41
CA LYS A 61 11.91 7.88 -2.16
C LYS A 61 11.60 7.44 -0.73
N GLU A 62 11.05 8.33 0.07
CA GLU A 62 10.38 8.02 1.32
C GLU A 62 8.97 7.52 1.00
N ILE A 63 8.64 6.30 1.42
CA ILE A 63 7.33 5.70 1.25
C ILE A 63 6.67 5.57 2.62
N SER A 64 5.56 6.29 2.78
CA SER A 64 4.79 6.37 4.02
C SER A 64 3.51 5.56 3.90
N LYS A 65 3.39 4.51 4.69
CA LYS A 65 2.21 3.65 4.80
C LYS A 65 1.34 4.07 5.97
N ILE A 66 0.12 4.46 5.67
CA ILE A 66 -0.86 4.99 6.63
C ILE A 66 -2.02 4.01 6.74
N ARG A 67 -2.37 3.60 7.97
CA ARG A 67 -3.59 2.84 8.25
C ARG A 67 -4.63 3.75 8.91
N PHE A 68 -5.72 4.01 8.19
CA PHE A 68 -6.83 4.81 8.69
C PHE A 68 -7.74 4.00 9.63
N ASN A 69 -8.54 4.72 10.44
CA ASN A 69 -9.48 4.11 11.40
C ASN A 69 -10.55 3.22 10.75
N ASN A 70 -10.84 3.42 9.47
CA ASN A 70 -11.74 2.58 8.67
C ASN A 70 -11.02 1.37 8.04
N ASN A 71 -9.84 0.99 8.55
CA ASN A 71 -9.00 -0.09 8.03
C ASN A 71 -8.54 0.07 6.58
N ARG A 72 -8.59 1.29 6.02
CA ARG A 72 -8.00 1.58 4.72
C ARG A 72 -6.50 1.83 4.85
N PHE A 73 -5.75 1.31 3.88
CA PHE A 73 -4.33 1.59 3.72
C PHE A 73 -4.12 2.63 2.62
N ALA A 74 -3.28 3.62 2.91
CA ALA A 74 -2.81 4.57 1.91
C ALA A 74 -1.30 4.65 1.88
N LEU A 75 -0.81 5.07 0.72
CA LEU A 75 0.60 5.29 0.45
C LEU A 75 0.82 6.72 0.00
N SER A 76 1.81 7.35 0.62
CA SER A 76 2.39 8.60 0.15
C SER A 76 3.84 8.33 -0.20
N VAL A 77 4.30 8.88 -1.32
CA VAL A 77 5.69 8.74 -1.77
C VAL A 77 6.27 10.13 -1.95
N TYR A 78 7.38 10.41 -1.29
CA TYR A 78 8.13 11.66 -1.43
C TYR A 78 9.53 11.36 -1.94
N GLU A 79 10.02 12.14 -2.90
CA GLU A 79 11.45 12.23 -3.14
C GLU A 79 12.08 13.12 -2.08
N VAL A 80 13.09 12.58 -1.40
CA VAL A 80 13.80 13.23 -0.31
C VAL A 80 15.28 13.25 -0.63
N THR A 81 15.89 14.42 -0.54
CA THR A 81 17.34 14.59 -0.55
C THR A 81 17.80 14.88 0.88
N THR A 82 18.56 13.95 1.45
CA THR A 82 19.17 14.09 2.77
C THR A 82 20.63 14.52 2.64
N VAL A 83 20.98 15.59 3.34
CA VAL A 83 22.37 15.98 3.55
C VAL A 83 22.84 15.40 4.89
N LEU A 84 23.93 14.65 4.86
CA LEU A 84 24.57 14.05 6.03
C LEU A 84 25.86 14.79 6.36
N LEU A 85 26.10 15.05 7.64
CA LEU A 85 27.35 15.59 8.17
C LEU A 85 28.06 14.53 9.01
N LYS A 86 29.36 14.34 8.75
CA LYS A 86 30.21 13.45 9.55
C LYS A 86 30.63 14.15 10.84
N THR A 87 30.27 13.55 11.97
CA THR A 87 30.68 13.95 13.32
C THR A 87 31.61 12.89 13.92
N ASN A 88 32.10 13.13 15.13
CA ASN A 88 32.89 12.14 15.88
C ASN A 88 32.09 10.89 16.25
N SER A 89 30.75 10.98 16.31
CA SER A 89 29.85 9.89 16.66
C SER A 89 29.25 9.16 15.45
N GLY A 90 29.54 9.61 14.22
CA GLY A 90 29.06 8.98 12.99
C GLY A 90 28.51 10.00 12.00
N TRP A 91 27.64 9.55 11.08
CA TRP A 91 26.92 10.44 10.17
C TRP A 91 25.61 10.87 10.82
N LYS A 92 25.34 12.17 10.83
CA LYS A 92 24.07 12.75 11.30
C LYS A 92 23.38 13.49 10.16
N ILE A 93 22.05 13.53 10.19
CA ILE A 93 21.20 14.27 9.27
C ILE A 93 21.37 15.76 9.56
N LEU A 94 21.85 16.51 8.57
CA LEU A 94 21.98 17.96 8.62
C LEU A 94 20.69 18.62 8.11
N THR A 95 20.21 18.19 6.93
CA THR A 95 18.96 18.67 6.34
C THR A 95 18.22 17.54 5.63
N LEU A 96 16.90 17.69 5.55
CA LEU A 96 16.00 16.90 4.71
C LEU A 96 15.29 17.89 3.78
N ASP A 97 15.46 17.71 2.47
CA ASP A 97 14.76 18.49 1.45
C ASP A 97 13.77 17.59 0.72
N TYR A 98 12.51 18.02 0.67
CA TYR A 98 11.40 17.29 0.06
C TYR A 98 11.05 17.98 -1.26
N SER A 99 11.43 17.36 -2.39
CA SER A 99 11.38 18.00 -3.72
C SER A 99 10.10 17.68 -4.50
N GLN A 100 9.60 16.45 -4.39
CA GLN A 100 8.47 15.97 -5.18
C GLN A 100 7.62 14.99 -4.37
N SER A 101 6.30 15.16 -4.40
CA SER A 101 5.36 14.22 -3.80
C SER A 101 4.48 13.57 -4.87
N SER A 102 4.29 12.25 -4.74
CA SER A 102 3.16 11.60 -5.37
C SER A 102 1.91 11.86 -4.52
N PRO A 103 0.74 12.05 -5.13
CA PRO A 103 -0.51 12.16 -4.38
C PRO A 103 -0.73 10.92 -3.52
N LEU A 104 -1.47 11.08 -2.42
CA LEU A 104 -1.90 9.99 -1.57
C LEU A 104 -2.70 8.98 -2.41
N THR A 105 -2.24 7.73 -2.48
CA THR A 105 -2.92 6.66 -3.25
C THR A 105 -3.42 5.56 -2.34
N PHE A 106 -4.46 4.86 -2.79
CA PHE A 106 -5.11 3.76 -2.07
C PHE A 106 -5.03 2.49 -2.91
N PRO A 107 -4.00 1.64 -2.75
CA PRO A 107 -3.83 0.44 -3.58
C PRO A 107 -5.04 -0.49 -3.56
N GLN A 108 -5.73 -0.59 -2.42
CA GLN A 108 -6.94 -1.40 -2.27
C GLN A 108 -8.12 -0.97 -3.17
N ASP A 109 -8.13 0.26 -3.71
CA ASP A 109 -9.28 0.76 -4.49
C ASP A 109 -9.45 0.03 -5.82
N VAL A 110 -8.35 -0.44 -6.44
CA VAL A 110 -8.44 -1.29 -7.65
C VAL A 110 -9.07 -2.65 -7.34
N VAL A 111 -8.89 -3.17 -6.12
CA VAL A 111 -9.48 -4.43 -5.68
C VAL A 111 -10.97 -4.27 -5.43
N THR A 112 -11.36 -3.15 -4.81
CA THR A 112 -12.78 -2.78 -4.67
C THR A 112 -13.44 -2.64 -6.05
N ALA A 113 -12.81 -1.89 -6.97
CA ALA A 113 -13.31 -1.71 -8.33
C ALA A 113 -13.45 -3.05 -9.08
N PHE A 114 -12.48 -3.96 -8.91
CA PHE A 114 -12.54 -5.31 -9.48
C PHE A 114 -13.77 -6.09 -8.99
N TYR A 115 -14.04 -6.11 -7.68
CA TYR A 115 -15.19 -6.84 -7.14
C TYR A 115 -16.52 -6.16 -7.47
N ASP A 116 -16.57 -4.83 -7.45
CA ASP A 116 -17.76 -4.08 -7.86
C ASP A 116 -18.11 -4.35 -9.32
N ALA A 117 -17.12 -4.30 -10.22
CA ALA A 117 -17.30 -4.61 -11.63
C ALA A 117 -17.74 -6.06 -11.86
N ARG A 118 -17.19 -7.01 -11.10
CA ARG A 118 -17.63 -8.42 -11.12
C ARG A 118 -19.09 -8.55 -10.67
N ASN A 119 -19.47 -7.86 -9.59
CA ASN A 119 -20.82 -7.89 -9.03
C ASN A 119 -21.86 -7.27 -9.99
N THR A 120 -21.49 -6.22 -10.73
CA THR A 120 -22.38 -5.51 -11.68
C THR A 120 -22.28 -6.01 -13.12
N ARG A 121 -21.42 -7.00 -13.39
CA ARG A 121 -21.11 -7.53 -14.74
C ARG A 121 -20.56 -6.45 -15.70
N ASP A 122 -19.81 -5.48 -15.18
CA ASP A 122 -19.11 -4.46 -15.96
C ASP A 122 -17.75 -5.00 -16.43
N PHE A 123 -17.73 -5.55 -17.65
CA PHE A 123 -16.52 -6.16 -18.21
C PHE A 123 -15.38 -5.16 -18.42
N ASP A 124 -15.68 -3.95 -18.85
CA ASP A 124 -14.67 -2.96 -19.23
C ASP A 124 -13.92 -2.48 -17.99
N THR A 125 -14.63 -2.20 -16.91
CA THR A 125 -14.02 -1.88 -15.61
C THR A 125 -13.28 -3.09 -15.04
N TYR A 126 -13.85 -4.29 -15.15
CA TYR A 126 -13.24 -5.53 -14.65
C TYR A 126 -11.87 -5.79 -15.29
N ILE A 127 -11.78 -5.75 -16.62
CA ILE A 127 -10.55 -6.07 -17.33
C ILE A 127 -9.49 -4.98 -17.14
N ASN A 128 -9.92 -3.71 -17.09
CA ASN A 128 -9.02 -2.57 -16.86
C ASN A 128 -8.38 -2.56 -15.46
N CYS A 129 -8.86 -3.37 -14.52
CA CYS A 129 -8.20 -3.55 -13.23
C CYS A 129 -6.87 -4.31 -13.35
N PHE A 130 -6.67 -5.10 -14.41
CA PHE A 130 -5.51 -5.96 -14.57
C PHE A 130 -4.34 -5.28 -15.30
N TYR A 131 -3.13 -5.52 -14.82
CA TYR A 131 -1.90 -4.97 -15.42
C TYR A 131 -1.66 -5.48 -16.84
N PHE A 132 -2.02 -6.73 -17.11
CA PHE A 132 -1.82 -7.33 -18.43
C PHE A 132 -2.78 -6.77 -19.49
N ALA A 133 -3.92 -6.20 -19.10
CA ALA A 133 -4.92 -5.73 -20.05
C ALA A 133 -4.35 -4.64 -20.97
N ASP A 134 -3.52 -3.76 -20.42
CA ASP A 134 -2.82 -2.72 -21.18
C ASP A 134 -1.77 -3.25 -22.18
N LEU A 135 -1.44 -4.55 -22.14
CA LEU A 135 -0.50 -5.18 -23.07
C LEU A 135 -1.23 -5.86 -24.24
N LEU A 136 -2.55 -5.95 -24.18
CA LEU A 136 -3.39 -6.64 -25.15
C LEU A 136 -3.98 -5.67 -26.17
N SER A 137 -4.29 -6.18 -27.37
CA SER A 137 -5.05 -5.43 -28.36
C SER A 137 -6.54 -5.40 -28.00
N GLU A 138 -7.28 -4.44 -28.55
CA GLU A 138 -8.75 -4.35 -28.36
C GLU A 138 -9.46 -5.65 -28.80
N SER A 139 -9.01 -6.28 -29.90
CA SER A 139 -9.55 -7.56 -30.34
C SER A 139 -9.29 -8.71 -29.36
N ASP A 140 -8.13 -8.72 -28.70
CA ASP A 140 -7.83 -9.74 -27.69
C ASP A 140 -8.70 -9.53 -26.44
N LEU A 141 -8.91 -8.27 -26.03
CA LEU A 141 -9.78 -7.93 -24.90
C LEU A 141 -11.24 -8.31 -25.16
N GLU A 142 -11.79 -8.03 -26.35
CA GLU A 142 -13.15 -8.42 -26.71
C GLU A 142 -13.36 -9.95 -26.69
N SER A 143 -12.32 -10.72 -27.03
CA SER A 143 -12.37 -12.19 -26.96
C SER A 143 -12.56 -12.72 -25.53
N LEU A 144 -12.16 -11.93 -24.51
CA LEU A 144 -12.30 -12.28 -23.08
C LEU A 144 -13.68 -11.96 -22.51
N LYS A 145 -14.56 -11.26 -23.24
CA LYS A 145 -15.89 -10.84 -22.75
C LYS A 145 -16.87 -12.00 -22.59
N TYR A 146 -16.89 -12.90 -23.58
CA TYR A 146 -17.84 -14.00 -23.68
C TYR A 146 -17.73 -15.11 -22.61
N PRO A 147 -16.55 -15.48 -22.07
CA PRO A 147 -16.46 -16.53 -21.05
C PRO A 147 -16.76 -16.09 -19.61
N TYR A 148 -16.72 -14.80 -19.27
CA TYR A 148 -16.66 -14.37 -17.86
C TYR A 148 -18.02 -14.16 -17.17
N PHE A 149 -19.06 -13.77 -17.90
CA PHE A 149 -20.38 -13.49 -17.33
C PHE A 149 -21.45 -14.38 -17.97
N THR A 150 -21.31 -15.69 -17.79
CA THR A 150 -22.35 -16.64 -18.21
C THR A 150 -23.53 -16.62 -17.23
N ASP A 151 -24.74 -16.91 -17.72
CA ASP A 151 -25.91 -16.97 -16.87
C ASP A 151 -25.82 -18.19 -15.93
N THR A 152 -25.64 -17.92 -14.65
CA THR A 152 -25.65 -18.90 -13.58
C THR A 152 -27.01 -18.92 -12.87
N PRO A 153 -27.46 -20.08 -12.35
CA PRO A 153 -28.71 -20.18 -11.57
C PRO A 153 -28.59 -19.58 -10.15
N TYR A 154 -27.53 -18.83 -9.89
CA TYR A 154 -27.20 -18.20 -8.62
C TYR A 154 -26.51 -16.85 -8.87
N THR A 155 -26.58 -15.95 -7.90
CA THR A 155 -25.85 -14.68 -7.89
C THR A 155 -24.69 -14.75 -6.91
N ILE A 156 -23.53 -14.21 -7.28
CA ILE A 156 -22.39 -14.03 -6.37
C ILE A 156 -22.24 -12.53 -6.10
N LYS A 157 -22.09 -12.15 -4.83
CA LYS A 157 -21.64 -10.83 -4.41
C LYS A 157 -20.39 -10.97 -3.55
N SER A 158 -19.29 -10.35 -3.95
CA SER A 158 -18.05 -10.31 -3.15
C SER A 158 -17.84 -8.93 -2.52
N GLU A 159 -17.36 -8.91 -1.28
CA GLU A 159 -16.90 -7.73 -0.55
C GLU A 159 -15.51 -8.00 0.05
N ILE A 160 -14.74 -6.95 0.37
CA ILE A 160 -13.40 -7.10 0.94
C ILE A 160 -13.30 -6.57 2.38
N GLU A 161 -12.57 -7.28 3.22
CA GLU A 161 -12.19 -6.85 4.56
C GLU A 161 -10.65 -6.77 4.65
N PRO A 162 -10.06 -5.56 4.66
CA PRO A 162 -8.60 -5.38 4.66
C PRO A 162 -7.90 -6.00 5.88
N ILE A 163 -6.79 -6.71 5.65
CA ILE A 163 -5.95 -7.31 6.71
C ILE A 163 -4.63 -6.53 6.84
N SER A 164 -3.84 -6.47 5.76
CA SER A 164 -2.52 -5.83 5.77
C SER A 164 -2.10 -5.35 4.39
N LEU A 165 -1.16 -4.40 4.37
CA LEU A 165 -0.47 -3.93 3.17
C LEU A 165 1.04 -4.01 3.41
N SER A 166 1.73 -4.70 2.51
CA SER A 166 3.19 -4.78 2.43
C SER A 166 3.67 -3.97 1.24
N VAL A 167 4.71 -3.17 1.44
CA VAL A 167 5.27 -2.28 0.41
C VAL A 167 6.66 -2.79 0.06
N THR A 168 6.86 -3.17 -1.20
CA THR A 168 8.17 -3.58 -1.71
C THR A 168 8.95 -2.37 -2.18
N ASP A 169 8.32 -1.51 -2.98
CA ASP A 169 8.87 -0.25 -3.48
C ASP A 169 7.72 0.71 -3.83
N SER A 170 8.04 1.88 -4.39
CA SER A 170 7.06 2.92 -4.73
C SER A 170 5.99 2.48 -5.75
N ASN A 171 6.23 1.38 -6.47
CA ASN A 171 5.36 0.88 -7.52
C ASN A 171 4.84 -0.54 -7.27
N ASN A 172 5.32 -1.27 -6.26
CA ASN A 172 4.94 -2.66 -6.05
C ASN A 172 4.51 -2.91 -4.61
N VAL A 173 3.30 -3.43 -4.43
CA VAL A 173 2.74 -3.75 -3.12
C VAL A 173 2.00 -5.07 -3.12
N THR A 174 1.94 -5.68 -1.94
CA THR A 174 1.14 -6.86 -1.68
C THR A 174 0.05 -6.49 -0.69
N PHE A 175 -1.21 -6.63 -1.10
CA PHE A 175 -2.37 -6.35 -0.27
C PHE A 175 -3.05 -7.66 0.14
N LYS A 176 -3.32 -7.80 1.44
CA LYS A 176 -3.93 -8.99 2.01
C LYS A 176 -5.29 -8.61 2.61
N TYR A 177 -6.32 -9.39 2.30
CA TYR A 177 -7.69 -9.14 2.72
C TYR A 177 -8.48 -10.44 2.85
N TYR A 178 -9.63 -10.39 3.52
CA TYR A 178 -10.63 -11.44 3.39
C TYR A 178 -11.62 -11.07 2.28
N GLU A 179 -11.83 -11.96 1.32
CA GLU A 179 -12.97 -11.93 0.42
C GLU A 179 -14.18 -12.54 1.14
N ILE A 180 -15.27 -11.80 1.23
CA ILE A 180 -16.56 -12.26 1.76
C ILE A 180 -17.51 -12.43 0.58
N GLU A 181 -17.72 -13.66 0.17
CA GLU A 181 -18.64 -14.03 -0.91
C GLU A 181 -20.01 -14.43 -0.34
N THR A 182 -21.04 -13.78 -0.85
CA THR A 182 -22.44 -14.17 -0.67
C THR A 182 -22.94 -14.79 -1.95
N ILE A 183 -23.22 -16.08 -1.93
CA ILE A 183 -23.81 -16.82 -3.05
C ILE A 183 -25.28 -17.08 -2.74
N THR A 184 -26.18 -16.52 -3.54
CA THR A 184 -27.63 -16.66 -3.37
C THR A 184 -28.19 -17.49 -4.52
N ALA A 185 -28.90 -18.57 -4.16
CA ALA A 185 -29.72 -19.37 -5.06
C ALA A 185 -31.19 -19.34 -4.58
N GLU A 186 -32.12 -19.88 -5.36
CA GLU A 186 -33.57 -19.78 -5.09
C GLU A 186 -34.00 -20.10 -3.65
N LYS A 187 -33.30 -21.03 -2.97
CA LYS A 187 -33.69 -21.54 -1.63
C LYS A 187 -32.55 -21.57 -0.61
N SER A 188 -31.41 -21.00 -0.94
CA SER A 188 -30.23 -21.08 -0.09
C SER A 188 -29.31 -19.90 -0.27
N LYS A 189 -28.64 -19.54 0.83
CA LYS A 189 -27.58 -18.54 0.85
C LYS A 189 -26.33 -19.19 1.42
N LEU A 190 -25.22 -19.06 0.70
CA LEU A 190 -23.89 -19.46 1.16
C LEU A 190 -23.07 -18.21 1.45
N LEU A 191 -22.50 -18.10 2.64
CA LEU A 191 -21.49 -17.12 2.98
C LEU A 191 -20.13 -17.84 3.03
N ARG A 192 -19.19 -17.38 2.21
CA ARG A 192 -17.82 -17.89 2.15
C ARG A 192 -16.86 -16.76 2.49
N LYS A 193 -15.94 -16.99 3.43
CA LYS A 193 -14.88 -16.04 3.77
C LYS A 193 -13.53 -16.68 3.47
N ASN A 194 -12.80 -16.12 2.51
CA ASN A 194 -11.49 -16.60 2.06
C ASN A 194 -10.42 -15.55 2.29
N GLU A 195 -9.24 -15.97 2.74
CA GLU A 195 -8.07 -15.09 2.77
C GLU A 195 -7.44 -15.00 1.37
N VAL A 196 -7.25 -13.78 0.87
CA VAL A 196 -6.69 -13.51 -0.46
C VAL A 196 -5.51 -12.55 -0.33
N THR A 197 -4.46 -12.87 -1.07
CA THR A 197 -3.31 -11.98 -1.24
C THR A 197 -3.27 -11.53 -2.70
N VAL A 198 -3.23 -10.22 -2.93
CA VAL A 198 -3.15 -9.65 -4.28
C VAL A 198 -1.86 -8.86 -4.44
N ASN A 199 -1.16 -9.10 -5.54
CA ASN A 199 0.01 -8.34 -5.93
C ASN A 199 -0.42 -7.20 -6.86
N LEU A 200 -0.10 -5.98 -6.46
CA LEU A 200 -0.49 -4.77 -7.17
C LEU A 200 0.77 -4.06 -7.67
N LYS A 201 0.67 -3.54 -8.89
CA LYS A 201 1.73 -2.76 -9.52
C LYS A 201 1.20 -1.44 -10.03
N LYS A 202 1.91 -0.36 -9.75
CA LYS A 202 1.60 0.98 -10.23
C LYS A 202 2.03 1.13 -11.68
N LYS A 203 1.18 1.74 -12.50
CA LYS A 203 1.44 2.08 -13.90
C LYS A 203 0.69 3.36 -14.24
N ASN A 204 1.40 4.36 -14.78
CA ASN A 204 0.84 5.68 -15.09
C ASN A 204 0.05 6.28 -13.93
N ASP A 205 0.62 6.18 -12.72
CA ASP A 205 0.01 6.59 -11.46
C ASP A 205 -1.25 5.85 -10.99
N GLU A 206 -1.70 4.82 -11.71
CA GLU A 206 -2.80 3.94 -11.32
C GLU A 206 -2.29 2.61 -10.76
N TRP A 207 -2.98 2.06 -9.75
CA TRP A 207 -2.72 0.70 -9.28
C TRP A 207 -3.44 -0.31 -10.16
N LYS A 208 -2.73 -1.37 -10.56
CA LYS A 208 -3.26 -2.48 -11.35
C LYS A 208 -2.96 -3.82 -10.67
N ILE A 209 -3.85 -4.79 -10.86
CA ILE A 209 -3.74 -6.15 -10.36
C ILE A 209 -2.78 -6.94 -11.25
N VAL A 210 -1.72 -7.49 -10.66
CA VAL A 210 -0.77 -8.37 -11.36
C VAL A 210 -1.21 -9.83 -11.21
N SER A 211 -1.54 -10.24 -9.99
CA SER A 211 -1.95 -11.61 -9.69
C SER A 211 -2.70 -11.68 -8.37
N PHE A 212 -3.51 -12.73 -8.23
CA PHE A 212 -4.10 -13.16 -6.98
C PHE A 212 -3.45 -14.46 -6.52
N ASP A 213 -3.30 -14.60 -5.22
CA ASP A 213 -3.02 -15.83 -4.50
C ASP A 213 -4.20 -16.08 -3.55
N PHE A 214 -5.02 -17.07 -3.90
CA PHE A 214 -6.19 -17.48 -3.12
C PHE A 214 -5.72 -18.49 -2.08
N GLY A 215 -5.73 -18.08 -0.81
CA GLY A 215 -5.33 -18.95 0.30
C GLY A 215 -6.28 -20.14 0.49
N THR A 216 -5.90 -21.04 1.39
CA THR A 216 -6.66 -22.27 1.69
C THR A 216 -7.65 -22.14 2.85
N SER A 217 -7.71 -20.97 3.50
CA SER A 217 -8.53 -20.74 4.69
C SER A 217 -9.94 -20.32 4.31
N GLU A 218 -10.89 -21.24 4.43
CA GLU A 218 -12.30 -21.06 4.06
C GLU A 218 -13.19 -21.19 5.33
N ILE A 219 -13.96 -20.14 5.64
CA ILE A 219 -15.11 -20.25 6.56
C ILE A 219 -16.38 -20.24 5.73
N THR A 220 -17.18 -21.30 5.84
CA THR A 220 -18.39 -21.46 5.04
C THR A 220 -19.61 -21.63 5.95
N ILE A 221 -20.62 -20.77 5.75
CA ILE A 221 -21.91 -20.83 6.44
C ILE A 221 -23.01 -21.03 5.39
N LEU A 222 -23.80 -22.08 5.55
CA LEU A 222 -24.95 -22.37 4.68
C LEU A 222 -26.26 -22.12 5.42
N GLU A 223 -27.07 -21.21 4.88
CA GLU A 223 -28.43 -20.93 5.32
C GLU A 223 -29.43 -21.49 4.30
N ARG A 224 -30.48 -22.17 4.77
CA ARG A 224 -31.60 -22.68 3.95
C ARG A 224 -32.88 -21.96 4.36
N TYR A 225 -33.70 -21.61 3.38
CA TYR A 225 -35.00 -20.95 3.57
C TYR A 225 -36.16 -21.91 3.35
#